data_AF-A0A1U8KAD5-F1
#
_entry.id   AF-A0A1U8KAD5-F1
#
_cell.length_a   1.000
_cell.length_b   1.000
_cell.length_c   1.000
_cell.angle_alpha   90.00
_cell.angle_beta   90.00
_cell.angle_gamma   90.00
#
_symmetry.space_group_name_H-M   'P 1'
#
loop_
_entity.id
_entity.type
_entity.pdbx_description
1 polymer ?
#
loop_
_entity_poly.entity_id
_entity_poly.type
_entity_poly.pdbx_seq_one_letter_code
_entity_poly.pdbx_strand_id
1 'polypeptide(L)'
;MNKSVERVRGAVRYVRQSPARLQKFKECVVVEKIECKKMLCLDVCTRWNSTYFMLDTAQKFERAFERFEEQDTNFRAELERGEGWPSVDDWDNVRNLRDFLEHFYEVTLRISGTSYVTSNNFFDELSEIDILLRDAQLNSNIDFNVMAIKMKEKYDKYWGDVDKMNLLMFVACILDPRQKLKYLEFALSEMSSSEKACETMQKLKESLYELFDEYKPPLHSTCSQLSVPTHVSLSEPQQKMKR
;
A
#
# COMPACT_ATOMS: atom_id res chain seq x y z
N MET A 1 7.23 15.40 -10.30
CA MET A 1 6.25 15.24 -9.21
C MET A 1 5.02 16.04 -9.59
N ASN A 2 3.81 15.63 -9.18
CA ASN A 2 2.59 16.38 -9.51
C ASN A 2 2.66 17.79 -8.86
N LYS A 3 2.41 18.85 -9.63
CA LYS A 3 2.56 20.24 -9.16
C LYS A 3 1.65 20.58 -7.98
N SER A 4 0.43 20.06 -7.98
CA SER A 4 -0.53 20.25 -6.88
C SER A 4 0.01 19.68 -5.56
N VAL A 5 0.67 18.53 -5.62
CA VAL A 5 1.32 17.93 -4.44
C VAL A 5 2.45 18.81 -3.94
N GLU A 6 3.27 19.38 -4.82
CA GLU A 6 4.36 20.27 -4.40
C GLU A 6 3.84 21.54 -3.73
N ARG A 7 2.79 22.15 -4.26
CA ARG A 7 2.18 23.36 -3.68
C ARG A 7 1.57 23.09 -2.31
N VAL A 8 0.81 22.00 -2.17
CA VAL A 8 0.26 21.60 -0.86
C VAL A 8 1.37 21.24 0.12
N ARG A 9 2.41 20.52 -0.33
CA ARG A 9 3.60 20.25 0.51
C ARG A 9 4.30 21.55 0.93
N GLY A 10 4.38 22.52 0.02
CA GLY A 10 4.91 23.86 0.28
C GLY A 10 4.13 24.57 1.39
N ALA A 11 2.81 24.60 1.29
CA ALA A 11 1.92 25.19 2.30
C ALA A 11 2.06 24.48 3.66
N VAL A 12 2.06 23.15 3.68
CA VAL A 12 2.27 22.35 4.91
C VAL A 12 3.64 22.66 5.53
N ARG A 13 4.68 22.74 4.71
CA ARG A 13 6.04 23.08 5.16
C ARG A 13 6.08 24.48 5.76
N TYR A 14 5.46 25.46 5.11
CA TYR A 14 5.40 26.84 5.57
C TYR A 14 4.78 26.94 6.97
N VAL A 15 3.59 26.34 7.15
CA VAL A 15 2.88 26.35 8.45
C VAL A 15 3.72 25.69 9.53
N ARG A 16 4.41 24.60 9.21
CA ARG A 16 5.23 23.82 10.16
C ARG A 16 6.61 24.42 10.42
N GLN A 17 7.04 25.43 9.67
CA GLN A 17 8.39 25.97 9.73
C GLN A 17 8.70 26.69 11.05
N SER A 18 7.69 27.26 11.72
CA SER A 18 7.87 27.91 13.02
C SER A 18 6.67 27.68 13.96
N PRO A 19 6.88 27.69 15.29
CA PRO A 19 5.79 27.58 16.26
C PRO A 19 4.76 28.70 16.11
N ALA A 20 5.18 29.91 15.74
CA ALA A 20 4.30 31.06 15.56
C ALA A 20 3.36 30.88 14.36
N ARG A 21 3.87 30.39 13.21
CA ARG A 21 3.03 30.07 12.04
C ARG A 21 2.05 28.96 12.34
N LEU A 22 2.51 27.90 13.03
CA LEU A 22 1.66 26.80 13.43
C LEU A 22 0.55 27.25 14.39
N GLN A 23 0.84 28.18 15.31
CA GLN A 23 -0.14 28.70 16.25
C GLN A 23 -1.21 29.52 15.53
N LYS A 24 -0.82 30.45 14.65
CA LYS A 24 -1.76 31.20 13.79
C LYS A 24 -2.62 30.27 12.93
N PHE A 25 -2.04 29.21 12.37
CA PHE A 25 -2.79 28.23 11.60
C PHE A 25 -3.84 27.51 12.46
N LYS A 26 -3.51 27.12 13.70
CA LYS A 26 -4.48 26.53 14.63
C LYS A 26 -5.63 27.49 14.94
N GLU A 27 -5.37 28.78 15.02
CA GLU A 27 -6.43 29.79 15.17
C GLU A 27 -7.36 29.79 13.94
N CYS A 28 -6.80 29.69 12.73
CA CYS A 28 -7.60 29.53 11.50
C CYS A 28 -8.46 28.26 11.54
N VAL A 29 -7.91 27.12 12.00
CA VAL A 29 -8.65 25.85 12.17
C VAL A 29 -9.84 26.02 13.11
N VAL A 30 -9.67 26.73 14.23
CA VAL A 30 -10.75 27.02 15.19
C VAL A 30 -11.81 27.93 14.58
N VAL A 31 -11.40 28.99 13.87
CA VAL A 31 -12.33 29.94 13.21
C VAL A 31 -13.15 29.25 12.12
N GLU A 32 -12.51 28.39 11.32
CA GLU A 32 -13.16 27.59 10.27
C GLU A 32 -13.95 26.40 10.83
N LYS A 33 -13.96 26.20 12.16
CA LYS A 33 -14.69 25.15 12.87
C LYS A 33 -14.36 23.74 12.37
N ILE A 34 -13.10 23.51 12.04
CA ILE A 34 -12.65 22.21 11.53
C ILE A 34 -12.51 21.22 12.70
N GLU A 35 -13.30 20.14 12.68
CA GLU A 35 -13.33 19.13 13.75
C GLU A 35 -12.14 18.15 13.72
N CYS A 36 -11.38 18.14 12.63
CA CYS A 36 -10.23 17.25 12.46
C CYS A 36 -9.15 17.51 13.52
N LYS A 37 -8.89 16.52 14.37
CA LYS A 37 -7.88 16.58 15.45
C LYS A 37 -6.48 16.16 15.01
N LYS A 38 -6.29 15.76 13.75
CA LYS A 38 -4.98 15.37 13.22
C LYS A 38 -4.05 16.59 13.18
N MET A 39 -2.74 16.35 13.27
CA MET A 39 -1.74 17.39 13.04
C MET A 39 -1.20 17.27 11.62
N LEU A 40 -1.02 18.42 10.94
CA LEU A 40 -0.31 18.46 9.66
C LEU A 40 1.02 17.71 9.76
N CYS A 41 1.36 16.89 8.77
CA CYS A 41 2.61 16.16 8.69
C CYS A 41 3.25 16.37 7.32
N LEU A 42 4.59 16.36 7.26
CA LEU A 42 5.30 16.35 5.98
C LEU A 42 5.55 14.91 5.55
N ASP A 43 5.55 14.68 4.25
CA ASP A 43 5.87 13.39 3.69
C ASP A 43 7.38 13.13 3.61
N VAL A 44 7.71 11.86 3.50
CA VAL A 44 9.01 11.39 3.01
C VAL A 44 8.85 11.10 1.53
N CYS A 45 9.53 11.86 0.66
CA CYS A 45 9.34 11.84 -0.80
C CYS A 45 9.57 10.48 -1.46
N THR A 46 10.25 9.55 -0.79
CA THR A 46 10.49 8.18 -1.26
C THR A 46 9.48 7.16 -0.75
N ARG A 47 8.47 7.57 0.04
CA ARG A 47 7.48 6.69 0.66
C ARG A 47 6.06 7.17 0.42
N TRP A 48 5.39 6.52 -0.53
CA TRP A 48 3.99 6.76 -0.87
C TRP A 48 3.01 6.81 0.32
N ASN A 49 3.10 5.89 1.30
CA ASN A 49 2.29 5.93 2.53
C ASN A 49 2.48 7.24 3.31
N SER A 50 3.69 7.79 3.34
CA SER A 50 3.94 9.07 3.99
C SER A 50 3.32 10.22 3.21
N THR A 51 3.34 10.15 1.88
CA THR A 51 2.66 11.12 1.00
C THR A 51 1.14 11.02 1.17
N TYR A 52 0.56 9.81 1.20
CA TYR A 52 -0.85 9.57 1.52
C TYR A 52 -1.26 10.25 2.82
N PHE A 53 -0.52 10.03 3.93
CA PHE A 53 -0.87 10.65 5.21
C PHE A 53 -0.79 12.18 5.20
N MET A 54 0.20 12.75 4.49
CA MET A 54 0.30 14.20 4.31
C MET A 54 -0.93 14.73 3.58
N LEU A 55 -1.29 14.12 2.45
CA LEU A 55 -2.42 14.55 1.63
C LEU A 55 -3.77 14.35 2.34
N ASP A 56 -4.00 13.18 2.94
CA ASP A 56 -5.21 12.87 3.73
C ASP A 56 -5.42 13.87 4.87
N THR A 57 -4.33 14.33 5.48
CA THR A 57 -4.41 15.30 6.56
C THR A 57 -4.58 16.72 6.01
N ALA A 58 -3.76 17.12 5.04
CA ALA A 58 -3.75 18.49 4.52
C ALA A 58 -5.08 18.88 3.88
N GLN A 59 -5.72 17.99 3.11
CA GLN A 59 -7.01 18.27 2.46
C GLN A 59 -8.13 18.58 3.46
N LYS A 60 -8.10 17.98 4.66
CA LYS A 60 -9.06 18.26 5.74
C LYS A 60 -8.91 19.68 6.32
N PHE A 61 -7.80 20.35 6.02
CA PHE A 61 -7.49 21.69 6.46
C PHE A 61 -7.48 22.72 5.31
N GLU A 62 -7.99 22.37 4.13
CA GLU A 62 -8.07 23.26 2.95
C GLU A 62 -8.58 24.67 3.32
N ARG A 63 -9.76 24.77 3.94
CA ARG A 63 -10.34 26.05 4.39
C ARG A 63 -9.48 26.81 5.39
N ALA A 64 -8.74 26.10 6.25
CA ALA A 64 -7.81 26.76 7.17
C ALA A 64 -6.58 27.30 6.44
N PHE A 65 -6.12 26.66 5.36
CA PHE A 65 -5.07 27.21 4.51
C PHE A 65 -5.55 28.47 3.77
N GLU A 66 -6.76 28.47 3.23
CA GLU A 66 -7.36 29.65 2.58
C GLU A 66 -7.45 30.85 3.55
N ARG A 67 -7.96 30.62 4.78
CA ARG A 67 -7.99 31.67 5.79
C ARG A 67 -6.58 32.10 6.23
N PHE A 68 -5.66 31.15 6.38
CA PHE A 68 -4.31 31.46 6.80
C PHE A 68 -3.57 32.33 5.78
N GLU A 69 -3.83 32.09 4.49
CA GLU A 69 -3.35 32.91 3.39
C GLU A 69 -3.84 34.37 3.46
N GLU A 70 -5.08 34.61 3.91
CA GLU A 70 -5.59 35.97 4.16
C GLU A 70 -4.91 36.64 5.37
N GLN A 71 -4.48 35.85 6.36
CA GLN A 71 -3.94 36.37 7.64
C GLN A 71 -2.42 36.55 7.65
N ASP A 72 -1.66 35.72 6.94
CA ASP A 72 -0.21 35.83 6.86
C ASP A 72 0.21 36.39 5.50
N THR A 73 0.51 37.70 5.47
CA THR A 73 0.89 38.42 4.25
C THR A 73 2.14 37.85 3.58
N ASN A 74 2.99 37.10 4.30
CA ASN A 74 4.20 36.49 3.74
C ASN A 74 3.92 35.13 3.10
N PHE A 75 2.74 34.52 3.30
CA PHE A 75 2.43 33.18 2.82
C PHE A 75 2.60 33.06 1.31
N ARG A 76 1.90 33.91 0.54
CA ARG A 76 2.04 33.92 -0.92
C ARG A 76 3.45 34.27 -1.36
N ALA A 77 4.03 35.33 -0.79
CA ALA A 77 5.34 35.83 -1.21
C ALA A 77 6.47 34.81 -1.04
N GLU A 78 6.43 33.99 0.02
CA GLU A 78 7.42 32.93 0.23
C GLU A 78 7.15 31.69 -0.63
N LEU A 79 5.88 31.30 -0.81
CA LEU A 79 5.53 30.13 -1.62
C LEU A 79 5.73 30.37 -3.12
N GLU A 80 5.58 31.60 -3.59
CA GLU A 80 5.84 32.01 -4.97
C GLU A 80 7.31 31.81 -5.37
N ARG A 81 8.24 31.82 -4.41
CA ARG A 81 9.66 31.50 -4.67
C ARG A 81 9.90 30.01 -4.94
N GLY A 82 8.91 29.16 -4.66
CA GLY A 82 8.92 27.73 -4.93
C GLY A 82 7.97 27.38 -6.06
N GLU A 83 7.06 26.44 -5.79
CA GLU A 83 6.09 25.93 -6.79
C GLU A 83 4.76 26.71 -6.77
N GLY A 84 4.66 27.77 -5.96
CA GLY A 84 3.46 28.54 -5.71
C GLY A 84 2.67 28.04 -4.49
N TRP A 85 1.52 28.66 -4.26
CA TRP A 85 0.55 28.26 -3.24
C TRP A 85 -0.57 27.40 -3.85
N PRO A 86 -1.29 26.59 -3.05
CA PRO A 86 -2.37 25.75 -3.55
C PRO A 86 -3.55 26.57 -4.12
N SER A 87 -4.02 26.22 -5.32
CA SER A 87 -5.31 26.66 -5.87
C SER A 87 -6.43 25.66 -5.56
N VAL A 88 -7.67 26.01 -5.90
CA VAL A 88 -8.83 25.11 -5.81
C VAL A 88 -8.59 23.83 -6.62
N ASP A 89 -8.10 23.95 -7.85
CA ASP A 89 -7.77 22.79 -8.70
C ASP A 89 -6.67 21.91 -8.07
N ASP A 90 -5.75 22.49 -7.32
CA ASP A 90 -4.70 21.74 -6.63
C ASP A 90 -5.29 20.85 -5.53
N TRP A 91 -6.32 21.31 -4.82
CA TRP A 91 -7.01 20.53 -3.80
C TRP A 91 -7.84 19.39 -4.40
N ASP A 92 -8.51 19.61 -5.54
CA ASP A 92 -9.19 18.54 -6.28
C ASP A 92 -8.21 17.46 -6.73
N ASN A 93 -7.07 17.85 -7.31
CA ASN A 93 -6.01 16.93 -7.69
C ASN A 93 -5.43 16.16 -6.50
N VAL A 94 -5.26 16.84 -5.36
CA VAL A 94 -4.77 16.22 -4.11
C VAL A 94 -5.76 15.20 -3.58
N ARG A 95 -7.07 15.46 -3.62
CA ARG A 95 -8.10 14.48 -3.22
C ARG A 95 -8.06 13.24 -4.13
N ASN A 96 -8.01 13.42 -5.45
CA ASN A 96 -7.90 12.30 -6.40
C ASN A 96 -6.64 11.46 -6.16
N LEU A 97 -5.49 12.10 -5.94
CA LEU A 97 -4.25 11.37 -5.66
C LEU A 97 -4.28 10.69 -4.30
N ARG A 98 -4.87 11.34 -3.29
CA ARG A 98 -5.03 10.77 -1.95
C ARG A 98 -5.84 9.48 -2.02
N ASP A 99 -6.94 9.45 -2.75
CA ASP A 99 -7.79 8.25 -2.90
C ASP A 99 -7.03 7.14 -3.65
N PHE A 100 -6.27 7.49 -4.69
CA PHE A 100 -5.40 6.52 -5.36
C PHE A 100 -4.33 5.93 -4.42
N LEU A 101 -3.65 6.77 -3.64
CA LEU A 101 -2.63 6.33 -2.70
C LEU A 101 -3.19 5.55 -1.51
N GLU A 102 -4.47 5.74 -1.17
CA GLU A 102 -5.16 5.00 -0.11
C GLU A 102 -5.17 3.50 -0.40
N HIS A 103 -5.39 3.10 -1.64
CA HIS A 103 -5.38 1.68 -2.04
C HIS A 103 -4.03 1.01 -1.73
N PHE A 104 -2.91 1.68 -2.05
CA PHE A 104 -1.57 1.16 -1.71
C PHE A 104 -1.32 1.11 -0.21
N TYR A 105 -1.86 2.08 0.53
CA TYR A 105 -1.79 2.07 1.98
C TYR A 105 -2.56 0.89 2.56
N GLU A 106 -3.78 0.62 2.09
CA GLU A 106 -4.59 -0.51 2.52
C GLU A 106 -3.94 -1.86 2.18
N VAL A 107 -3.45 -2.03 0.96
CA VAL A 107 -2.65 -3.21 0.56
C VAL A 107 -1.46 -3.37 1.51
N THR A 108 -0.71 -2.29 1.78
CA THR A 108 0.43 -2.33 2.70
C THR A 108 0.00 -2.81 4.09
N LEU A 109 -1.12 -2.34 4.62
CA LEU A 109 -1.64 -2.78 5.91
C LEU A 109 -1.97 -4.27 5.90
N ARG A 110 -2.64 -4.76 4.85
CA ARG A 110 -3.04 -6.16 4.72
C ARG A 110 -1.82 -7.09 4.72
N ILE A 111 -0.78 -6.75 3.95
CA ILE A 111 0.45 -7.58 3.83
C ILE A 111 1.43 -7.41 5.00
N SER A 112 1.36 -6.30 5.76
CA SER A 112 2.25 -6.03 6.90
C SER A 112 1.73 -6.56 8.23
N GLY A 113 0.59 -7.27 8.23
CA GLY A 113 0.02 -7.88 9.43
C GLY A 113 0.96 -8.90 10.06
N THR A 114 1.01 -8.92 11.39
CA THR A 114 1.81 -9.88 12.17
C THR A 114 0.98 -10.82 13.04
N SER A 115 -0.32 -10.53 13.20
CA SER A 115 -1.27 -11.32 13.99
C SER A 115 -2.03 -12.37 13.17
N TYR A 116 -1.81 -12.41 11.85
CA TYR A 116 -2.43 -13.35 10.92
C TYR A 116 -1.47 -13.68 9.79
N VAL A 117 -1.75 -14.77 9.06
CA VAL A 117 -0.94 -15.17 7.91
C VAL A 117 -1.21 -14.20 6.75
N THR A 118 -0.14 -13.67 6.16
CA THR A 118 -0.20 -12.72 5.03
C THR A 118 0.30 -13.33 3.73
N SER A 119 1.13 -14.37 3.80
CA SER A 119 1.78 -14.98 2.63
C SER A 119 0.81 -15.56 1.61
N ASN A 120 -0.32 -16.10 2.07
CA ASN A 120 -1.38 -16.65 1.22
C ASN A 120 -2.09 -15.57 0.39
N ASN A 121 -2.24 -14.36 0.91
CA ASN A 121 -2.87 -13.25 0.18
C ASN A 121 -1.87 -12.42 -0.64
N PHE A 122 -0.56 -12.58 -0.39
CA PHE A 122 0.45 -11.65 -0.93
C PHE A 122 0.43 -11.54 -2.46
N PHE A 123 0.17 -12.64 -3.16
CA PHE A 123 0.04 -12.61 -4.62
C PHE A 123 -1.18 -11.80 -5.08
N ASP A 124 -2.35 -12.05 -4.49
CA ASP A 124 -3.59 -11.33 -4.80
C ASP A 124 -3.43 -9.81 -4.59
N GLU A 125 -2.75 -9.43 -3.52
CA GLU A 125 -2.47 -8.03 -3.17
C GLU A 125 -1.53 -7.36 -4.20
N LEU A 126 -0.59 -8.11 -4.78
CA LEU A 126 0.24 -7.63 -5.90
C LEU A 126 -0.58 -7.52 -7.19
N SER A 127 -1.43 -8.50 -7.47
CA SER A 127 -2.36 -8.46 -8.62
C SER A 127 -3.28 -7.24 -8.55
N GLU A 128 -3.80 -6.92 -7.36
CA GLU A 128 -4.64 -5.75 -7.12
C GLU A 128 -3.90 -4.44 -7.42
N ILE A 129 -2.66 -4.30 -6.94
CA ILE A 129 -1.79 -3.16 -7.27
C ILE A 129 -1.57 -3.05 -8.79
N ASP A 130 -1.32 -4.17 -9.45
CA ASP A 130 -1.05 -4.21 -10.88
C ASP A 130 -2.27 -3.78 -11.72
N ILE A 131 -3.47 -4.22 -11.35
CA ILE A 131 -4.73 -3.79 -11.96
C ILE A 131 -4.94 -2.29 -11.72
N LEU A 132 -4.81 -1.85 -10.47
CA LEU A 132 -4.96 -0.45 -10.09
C LEU A 132 -4.02 0.48 -10.89
N LEU A 133 -2.77 0.07 -11.09
CA LEU A 133 -1.80 0.81 -11.88
C LEU A 133 -2.17 0.83 -13.37
N ARG A 134 -2.62 -0.29 -13.93
CA ARG A 134 -3.07 -0.37 -15.33
C ARG A 134 -4.27 0.54 -15.59
N ASP A 135 -5.25 0.54 -14.70
CA ASP A 135 -6.42 1.42 -14.79
C ASP A 135 -6.02 2.90 -14.65
N ALA A 136 -5.12 3.21 -13.73
CA ALA A 136 -4.59 4.56 -13.54
C ALA A 136 -3.82 5.08 -14.76
N GLN A 137 -3.19 4.21 -15.55
CA GLN A 137 -2.59 4.57 -16.83
C GLN A 137 -3.63 4.92 -17.91
N LEU A 138 -4.91 4.62 -17.73
CA LEU A 138 -5.97 5.02 -18.67
C LEU A 138 -6.71 6.29 -18.23
N ASN A 139 -6.26 6.92 -17.14
CA ASN A 139 -6.88 8.13 -16.62
C ASN A 139 -6.75 9.30 -17.61
N SER A 140 -7.82 10.09 -17.75
CA SER A 140 -7.86 11.25 -18.64
C SER A 140 -7.00 12.43 -18.17
N ASN A 141 -6.70 12.50 -16.87
CA ASN A 141 -5.77 13.48 -16.32
C ASN A 141 -4.33 13.09 -16.66
N ILE A 142 -3.70 13.87 -17.54
CA ILE A 142 -2.34 13.61 -18.05
C ILE A 142 -1.30 13.54 -16.92
N ASP A 143 -1.37 14.43 -15.92
CA ASP A 143 -0.41 14.42 -14.82
C ASP A 143 -0.55 13.15 -13.95
N PHE A 144 -1.78 12.67 -13.79
CA PHE A 144 -2.06 11.43 -13.09
C PHE A 144 -1.60 10.21 -13.89
N ASN A 145 -1.93 10.15 -15.18
CA ASN A 145 -1.49 9.12 -16.12
C ASN A 145 0.05 8.98 -16.14
N VAL A 146 0.79 10.09 -16.29
CA VAL A 146 2.26 10.08 -16.34
C VAL A 146 2.86 9.57 -15.03
N MET A 147 2.23 9.88 -13.90
CA MET A 147 2.65 9.40 -12.58
C MET A 147 2.36 7.89 -12.43
N ALA A 148 1.19 7.43 -12.85
CA ALA A 148 0.83 6.01 -12.87
C ALA A 148 1.78 5.18 -13.75
N ILE A 149 2.15 5.67 -14.94
CA ILE A 149 3.14 5.02 -15.82
C ILE A 149 4.47 4.82 -15.08
N LYS A 150 5.00 5.85 -14.42
CA LYS A 150 6.26 5.75 -13.68
C LYS A 150 6.17 4.82 -12.48
N MET A 151 5.03 4.78 -11.80
CA MET A 151 4.79 3.83 -10.71
C MET A 151 4.70 2.40 -11.24
N LYS A 152 4.06 2.19 -12.38
CA LYS A 152 3.99 0.90 -13.07
C LYS A 152 5.37 0.41 -13.51
N GLU A 153 6.23 1.27 -14.07
CA GLU A 153 7.61 0.90 -14.39
C GLU A 153 8.39 0.42 -13.16
N LYS A 154 8.18 1.05 -12.00
CA LYS A 154 8.78 0.60 -10.74
C LYS A 154 8.18 -0.71 -10.26
N TYR A 155 6.87 -0.88 -10.35
CA TYR A 155 6.22 -2.15 -10.05
C TYR A 155 6.80 -3.26 -10.95
N ASP A 156 6.85 -3.05 -12.25
CA ASP A 156 7.30 -4.04 -13.24
C ASP A 156 8.74 -4.47 -13.05
N LYS A 157 9.59 -3.54 -12.62
CA LYS A 157 10.98 -3.84 -12.27
C LYS A 157 11.10 -4.94 -11.20
N TYR A 158 10.18 -4.99 -10.23
CA TYR A 158 10.23 -5.93 -9.12
C TYR A 158 9.26 -7.11 -9.28
N TRP A 159 8.08 -6.85 -9.85
CA TRP A 159 6.92 -7.76 -9.84
C TRP A 159 6.24 -7.91 -11.21
N GLY A 160 6.77 -7.33 -12.28
CA GLY A 160 6.16 -7.44 -13.61
C GLY A 160 6.51 -8.73 -14.35
N ASP A 161 7.53 -9.45 -13.88
CA ASP A 161 7.98 -10.70 -14.48
C ASP A 161 7.69 -11.87 -13.54
N VAL A 162 6.61 -12.59 -13.82
CA VAL A 162 6.16 -13.73 -13.01
C VAL A 162 7.24 -14.82 -12.88
N ASP A 163 8.12 -14.96 -13.88
CA ASP A 163 9.25 -15.91 -13.85
C ASP A 163 10.31 -15.56 -12.80
N LYS A 164 10.41 -14.27 -12.43
CA LYS A 164 11.34 -13.79 -11.39
C LYS A 164 10.71 -13.77 -10.00
N MET A 165 9.39 -13.97 -9.89
CA MET A 165 8.74 -14.06 -8.60
C MET A 165 9.18 -15.33 -7.87
N ASN A 166 9.19 -15.26 -6.54
CA ASN A 166 9.53 -16.42 -5.73
C ASN A 166 8.37 -17.43 -5.79
N LEU A 167 8.66 -18.67 -6.21
CA LEU A 167 7.68 -19.76 -6.31
C LEU A 167 6.90 -19.98 -5.00
N LEU A 168 7.51 -19.70 -3.83
CA LEU A 168 6.85 -19.80 -2.53
C LEU A 168 5.61 -18.92 -2.39
N MET A 169 5.52 -17.80 -3.10
CA MET A 169 4.30 -16.97 -3.11
C MET A 169 3.12 -17.74 -3.68
N PHE A 170 3.35 -18.47 -4.78
CA PHE A 170 2.33 -19.26 -5.44
C PHE A 170 1.96 -20.50 -4.62
N VAL A 171 2.95 -21.14 -3.99
CA VAL A 171 2.73 -22.25 -3.04
C VAL A 171 1.85 -21.77 -1.88
N ALA A 172 2.16 -20.62 -1.27
CA ALA A 172 1.36 -20.09 -0.17
C ALA A 172 -0.09 -19.78 -0.58
N CYS A 173 -0.30 -19.25 -1.79
CA CYS A 173 -1.62 -19.00 -2.36
C CYS A 173 -2.45 -20.30 -2.46
N ILE A 174 -1.94 -21.34 -3.13
CA ILE A 174 -2.72 -22.57 -3.36
C ILE A 174 -2.92 -23.44 -2.10
N LEU A 175 -2.11 -23.21 -1.06
CA LEU A 175 -2.27 -23.88 0.23
C LEU A 175 -3.38 -23.24 1.05
N ASP A 176 -3.86 -22.05 0.68
CA ASP A 176 -5.11 -21.52 1.21
C ASP A 176 -6.28 -22.35 0.68
N PRO A 177 -7.06 -23.02 1.56
CA PRO A 177 -8.18 -23.85 1.12
C PRO A 177 -9.23 -23.10 0.27
N ARG A 178 -9.25 -21.77 0.35
CA ARG A 178 -10.14 -20.89 -0.43
C ARG A 178 -9.62 -20.66 -1.85
N GLN A 179 -8.30 -20.68 -2.05
CA GLN A 179 -7.65 -20.41 -3.33
C GLN A 179 -7.13 -21.74 -3.92
N LYS A 180 -7.82 -22.24 -4.96
CA LYS A 180 -7.43 -23.48 -5.63
C LYS A 180 -6.48 -23.21 -6.80
N LEU A 181 -5.82 -24.25 -7.31
CA LEU A 181 -4.97 -24.16 -8.52
C LEU A 181 -5.65 -23.41 -9.69
N LYS A 182 -6.95 -23.61 -9.89
CA LYS A 182 -7.72 -22.90 -10.94
C LYS A 182 -7.80 -21.40 -10.73
N TYR A 183 -7.85 -20.94 -9.47
CA TYR A 183 -7.85 -19.52 -9.15
C TYR A 183 -6.49 -18.90 -9.50
N LEU A 184 -5.40 -19.54 -9.07
CA LEU A 184 -4.05 -19.05 -9.36
C LEU A 184 -3.77 -19.03 -10.88
N GLU A 185 -4.22 -20.06 -11.60
CA GLU A 185 -4.12 -20.13 -13.07
C GLU A 185 -4.83 -18.94 -13.74
N PHE A 186 -6.05 -18.62 -13.29
CA PHE A 186 -6.78 -17.43 -13.73
C PHE A 186 -6.01 -16.14 -13.40
N ALA A 187 -5.58 -15.95 -12.16
CA ALA A 187 -4.89 -14.73 -11.74
C ALA A 187 -3.55 -14.52 -12.46
N LEU A 188 -2.78 -15.58 -12.72
CA LEU A 188 -1.56 -15.52 -13.52
C LEU A 188 -1.84 -15.13 -14.98
N SER A 189 -2.96 -15.59 -15.56
CA SER A 189 -3.34 -15.24 -16.93
C SER A 189 -3.75 -13.77 -17.09
N GLU A 190 -4.20 -13.12 -16.01
CA GLU A 190 -4.52 -11.68 -16.01
C GLU A 190 -3.27 -10.79 -15.85
N MET A 191 -2.21 -11.33 -15.24
CA MET A 191 -0.95 -10.60 -14.98
C MET A 191 0.12 -10.82 -16.05
N SER A 192 0.07 -11.94 -16.77
CA SER A 192 1.12 -12.37 -17.68
C SER A 192 0.57 -12.99 -18.97
N SER A 193 1.42 -13.27 -19.94
CA SER A 193 0.98 -13.98 -21.13
C SER A 193 0.51 -15.40 -20.77
N SER A 194 -0.45 -15.92 -21.53
CA SER A 194 -0.95 -17.29 -21.34
C SER A 194 0.17 -18.35 -21.33
N GLU A 195 1.22 -18.15 -22.13
CA GLU A 195 2.40 -19.04 -22.17
C GLU A 195 3.14 -19.04 -20.83
N LYS A 196 3.48 -17.86 -20.29
CA LYS A 196 4.17 -17.73 -18.99
C LYS A 196 3.34 -18.23 -17.82
N ALA A 197 2.03 -17.98 -17.84
CA ALA A 197 1.11 -18.50 -16.84
C ALA A 197 1.12 -20.03 -16.82
N CYS A 198 1.04 -20.68 -18.00
CA CYS A 198 1.11 -22.13 -18.13
C CYS A 198 2.45 -22.70 -17.62
N GLU A 199 3.58 -22.12 -18.02
CA GLU A 199 4.90 -22.55 -17.56
C GLU A 199 5.06 -22.44 -16.04
N THR A 200 4.61 -21.32 -15.47
CA THR A 200 4.66 -21.09 -14.01
C THR A 200 3.79 -22.11 -13.27
N MET A 201 2.58 -22.37 -13.76
CA MET A 201 1.68 -23.38 -13.19
C MET A 201 2.24 -24.80 -13.30
N GLN A 202 2.95 -25.11 -14.38
CA GLN A 202 3.62 -26.40 -14.54
C GLN A 202 4.75 -26.57 -13.50
N LYS A 203 5.67 -25.61 -13.42
CA LYS A 203 6.77 -25.60 -12.44
C LYS A 203 6.25 -25.72 -11.01
N LEU A 204 5.16 -25.03 -10.69
CA LEU A 204 4.49 -25.10 -9.39
C LEU A 204 3.96 -26.51 -9.11
N LYS A 205 3.23 -27.12 -10.05
CA LYS A 205 2.70 -28.48 -9.90
C LYS A 205 3.81 -29.50 -9.71
N GLU A 206 4.85 -29.45 -10.53
CA GLU A 206 6.02 -30.34 -10.44
C GLU A 206 6.66 -30.24 -9.05
N SER A 207 6.92 -29.02 -8.57
CA SER A 207 7.51 -28.77 -7.24
C SER A 207 6.64 -29.32 -6.10
N LEU A 208 5.31 -29.21 -6.20
CA LEU A 208 4.39 -29.74 -5.19
C LEU A 208 4.34 -31.26 -5.19
N TYR A 209 4.36 -31.89 -6.37
CA TYR A 209 4.36 -33.34 -6.47
C TYR A 209 5.68 -33.92 -5.99
N GLU A 210 6.81 -33.29 -6.28
CA GLU A 210 8.12 -33.66 -5.72
C GLU A 210 8.10 -33.59 -4.19
N LEU A 211 7.61 -32.49 -3.63
CA LEU A 211 7.47 -32.34 -2.17
C LEU A 211 6.51 -33.37 -1.59
N PHE A 212 5.37 -33.62 -2.24
CA PHE A 212 4.45 -34.65 -1.78
C PHE A 212 5.10 -36.04 -1.81
N ASP A 213 5.85 -36.36 -2.86
CA ASP A 213 6.49 -37.65 -3.04
C ASP A 213 7.66 -37.88 -2.07
N GLU A 214 8.34 -36.84 -1.65
CA GLU A 214 9.36 -36.89 -0.59
C GLU A 214 8.74 -37.21 0.78
N TYR A 215 7.55 -36.66 1.07
CA TYR A 215 6.91 -36.77 2.38
C TYR A 215 5.84 -37.87 2.47
N LYS A 216 5.43 -38.47 1.34
CA LYS A 216 4.44 -39.55 1.36
C LYS A 216 5.02 -40.77 2.09
N PRO A 217 4.29 -41.38 3.05
CA PRO A 217 4.74 -42.60 3.68
C PRO A 217 4.96 -43.71 2.64
N PRO A 218 5.97 -44.58 2.80
CA PRO A 218 6.10 -45.76 1.96
C PRO A 218 4.80 -46.58 2.04
N LEU A 219 4.26 -46.98 0.88
CA LEU A 219 3.01 -47.76 0.76
C LEU A 219 3.06 -49.13 1.49
N HIS A 220 4.21 -49.48 2.07
CA HIS A 220 4.42 -50.66 2.90
C HIS A 220 5.08 -50.29 4.25
N SER A 221 4.40 -49.52 5.10
CA SER A 221 4.55 -49.69 6.54
C SER A 221 3.27 -50.33 7.07
N THR A 222 3.39 -51.60 7.43
CA THR A 222 2.35 -52.37 8.09
C THR A 222 1.86 -51.57 9.30
N CYS A 223 0.54 -51.42 9.42
CA CYS A 223 -0.11 -50.89 10.60
C CYS A 223 0.32 -51.69 11.84
N SER A 224 1.31 -51.20 12.57
CA SER A 224 1.43 -51.46 14.00
C SER A 224 0.80 -50.26 14.69
N GLN A 225 -0.40 -50.48 15.23
CA GLN A 225 -1.08 -49.56 16.12
C GLN A 225 -0.10 -49.12 17.23
N LEU A 226 0.43 -47.91 17.12
CA LEU A 226 1.02 -47.21 18.24
C LEU A 226 0.00 -46.18 18.69
N SER A 227 -0.74 -46.56 19.72
CA SER A 227 -1.53 -45.65 20.54
C SER A 227 -0.63 -44.54 21.06
N VAL A 228 -0.78 -43.33 20.50
CA VAL A 228 -0.14 -42.13 21.03
C VAL A 228 -0.91 -41.72 22.29
N PRO A 229 -0.28 -41.62 23.48
CA PRO A 229 -0.96 -41.10 24.65
C PRO A 229 -1.21 -39.61 24.44
N THR A 230 -2.49 -39.23 24.40
CA THR A 230 -2.89 -37.82 24.44
C THR A 230 -2.67 -37.29 25.85
N HIS A 231 -1.51 -36.69 26.12
CA HIS A 231 -1.34 -35.78 27.25
C HIS A 231 -0.48 -34.60 26.84
N VAL A 232 -1.13 -33.56 26.30
CA VAL A 232 -0.55 -32.23 26.23
C VAL A 232 -0.82 -31.59 27.59
N SER A 233 0.19 -31.57 28.46
CA SER A 233 0.15 -30.78 29.68
C SER A 233 0.15 -29.31 29.29
N LEU A 234 -0.95 -28.61 29.59
CA LEU A 234 -1.05 -27.15 29.52
C LEU A 234 -0.10 -26.56 30.57
N SER A 235 1.04 -26.04 30.12
CA SER A 235 1.84 -25.12 30.93
C SER A 235 1.22 -23.71 30.88
N GLU A 236 1.12 -23.10 32.06
CA GLU A 236 0.47 -21.81 32.32
C GLU A 236 1.09 -20.63 31.55
N PRO A 237 0.35 -19.52 31.35
CA PRO A 237 0.79 -18.40 30.54
C PRO A 237 1.93 -17.62 31.22
N GLN A 238 3.08 -17.52 30.56
CA GLN A 238 4.13 -16.59 30.98
C GLN A 238 3.68 -15.14 30.80
N GLN A 239 3.87 -14.36 31.86
CA GLN A 239 3.53 -12.94 32.00
C GLN A 239 4.10 -12.08 30.87
N LYS A 240 3.24 -11.18 30.35
CA LYS A 240 3.59 -10.06 29.47
C LYS A 240 4.74 -9.25 30.05
N MET A 241 5.86 -9.19 29.33
CA MET A 241 6.90 -8.21 29.58
C MET A 241 6.62 -6.96 28.74
N LYS A 242 6.20 -5.88 29.41
CA LYS A 242 6.06 -4.55 28.81
C LYS A 242 7.44 -4.02 28.41
N ARG A 243 7.58 -3.54 27.18
CA ARG A 243 8.29 -2.30 26.84
C ARG A 243 7.78 -1.77 25.51
#